data_AF-A0A7C4XWR9-F1
#
_entry.id   AF-A0A7C4XWR9-F1
#
_cell.length_a   1.000
_cell.length_b   1.000
_cell.length_c   1.000
_cell.angle_alpha   90.00
_cell.angle_beta   90.00
_cell.angle_gamma   90.00
#
_symmetry.space_group_name_H-M   'P 1'
#
loop_
_entity.id
_entity.type
_entity.pdbx_description
1 polymer ?
#
loop_
_entity_poly.entity_id
_entity_poly.type
_entity_poly.pdbx_seq_one_letter_code
_entity_poly.pdbx_strand_id
1 'polypeptide(L)'
;MNFLLIISLALLLEICPNPYGSDDAEYLKVYCPDSCILSDGEASLMLEDGFYTITKNSSAFLEKFEPLGQLIESPKNFILSNNGEEICMSSKELRDCFYYGKDIRILDSGVVYYRRGEKWDFRYEDWSNFECVSEHLKGRLIITPADFKAEGFKIFSYSFFANFEPEELFVDPKAGVRCGVNATFLSGPYRHFHYKFGIRGEMVIITTENWVFSKKGYIVQFESQKMAETLSDLIEHDRRFASEAKSCSGKAVEKRFGEGKSIEFEANATLIILPDCNPILELIQSANKRLYIIAPYMGFDWFDDRGLLHAIRSAKENGAKVTVVLSEEYSGEEAEILKKEGIEVKKIPALHGKAIVADDKVLITSANMNKYGLKLNREIGILIESPEVAEFILKDIEGRRFEFWAILVPFALFALAIYLLWKFRP
;
A
#
# COMPACT_ATOMS: atom_id res chain seq x y z
N MET A 1 -14.24 16.35 2.65
CA MET A 1 -14.02 16.92 4.00
C MET A 1 -15.38 17.17 4.66
N ASN A 2 -15.94 16.15 5.33
CA ASN A 2 -17.17 16.24 6.12
C ASN A 2 -16.83 15.68 7.50
N PHE A 3 -16.25 16.52 8.37
CA PHE A 3 -15.90 16.18 9.74
C PHE A 3 -16.69 17.11 10.65
N LEU A 4 -17.95 16.79 10.89
CA LEU A 4 -18.77 17.40 11.96
C LEU A 4 -19.97 16.48 12.24
N LEU A 5 -19.67 15.22 12.55
CA LEU A 5 -20.46 14.58 13.60
C LEU A 5 -20.03 15.26 14.89
N ILE A 6 -20.98 15.87 15.60
CA ILE A 6 -20.75 16.44 16.93
C ILE A 6 -20.26 15.29 17.81
N ILE A 7 -18.95 15.25 18.05
CA ILE A 7 -18.34 14.29 18.96
C ILE A 7 -18.73 14.78 20.35
N SER A 8 -19.68 14.11 21.00
CA SER A 8 -20.06 14.39 22.39
C SER A 8 -19.16 13.65 23.39
N LEU A 9 -17.97 13.23 22.96
CA LEU A 9 -17.07 12.35 23.69
C LEU A 9 -15.72 13.04 23.88
N ALA A 10 -15.16 12.97 25.07
CA ALA A 10 -13.77 13.33 25.30
C ALA A 10 -12.88 12.29 24.59
N LEU A 11 -12.00 12.73 23.67
CA LEU A 11 -11.13 11.86 22.89
C LEU A 11 -9.65 12.23 22.94
N LEU A 12 -8.80 11.23 23.16
CA LEU A 12 -7.37 11.32 22.81
C LEU A 12 -7.25 11.25 21.29
N LEU A 13 -6.60 12.21 20.64
CA LEU A 13 -6.59 12.33 19.18
C LEU A 13 -5.27 11.90 18.54
N GLU A 14 -4.15 12.37 19.08
CA GLU A 14 -2.81 12.12 18.57
C GLU A 14 -1.81 12.13 19.72
N ILE A 15 -0.86 11.20 19.74
CA ILE A 15 0.14 11.06 20.82
C ILE A 15 1.50 10.78 20.17
N CYS A 16 2.51 11.57 20.52
CA CYS A 16 3.91 11.28 20.19
C CYS A 16 4.70 11.14 21.49
N PRO A 17 4.87 9.91 21.99
CA PRO A 17 5.54 9.66 23.25
C PRO A 17 7.06 9.80 23.13
N ASN A 18 7.68 9.46 21.99
CA ASN A 18 9.13 9.47 21.84
C ASN A 18 9.53 10.16 20.53
N PRO A 19 9.50 11.50 20.42
CA PRO A 19 9.91 12.22 19.22
C PRO A 19 11.40 12.02 18.90
N TYR A 20 11.82 12.23 17.64
CA TYR A 20 13.24 12.03 17.28
C TYR A 20 14.18 12.96 18.05
N GLY A 21 15.25 12.40 18.61
CA GLY A 21 16.38 13.17 19.16
C GLY A 21 16.17 13.84 20.52
N SER A 22 14.93 14.03 21.00
CA SER A 22 14.66 14.44 22.39
C SER A 22 13.20 14.18 22.80
N ASP A 23 13.04 13.60 23.98
CA ASP A 23 11.75 13.40 24.66
C ASP A 23 11.12 14.72 25.13
N ASP A 24 11.83 15.85 25.07
CA ASP A 24 11.28 17.15 25.49
C ASP A 24 10.15 17.64 24.58
N ALA A 25 10.09 17.16 23.34
CA ALA A 25 9.04 17.51 22.39
C ALA A 25 7.83 16.55 22.45
N GLU A 26 7.75 15.65 23.44
CA GLU A 26 6.62 14.74 23.57
C GLU A 26 5.30 15.52 23.67
N TYR A 27 4.24 15.00 23.04
CA TYR A 27 2.96 15.68 23.03
C TYR A 27 1.77 14.73 22.93
N LEU A 28 0.63 15.28 23.33
CA LEU A 28 -0.68 14.69 23.26
C LEU A 28 -1.66 15.76 22.74
N LYS A 29 -2.45 15.43 21.73
CA LYS A 29 -3.58 16.23 21.26
C LYS A 29 -4.88 15.57 21.72
N VAL A 30 -5.78 16.37 22.27
CA VAL A 30 -7.07 15.91 22.78
C VAL A 30 -8.20 16.83 22.36
N TYR A 31 -9.41 16.30 22.39
CA TYR A 31 -10.65 17.07 22.34
C TYR A 31 -11.49 16.77 23.57
N CYS A 32 -11.93 17.81 24.24
CA CYS A 32 -12.78 17.74 25.41
C CYS A 32 -14.08 18.50 25.11
N PRO A 33 -15.26 17.85 25.11
CA PRO A 33 -16.52 18.51 24.76
C PRO A 33 -17.18 19.30 25.91
N ASP A 34 -16.70 19.11 27.14
CA ASP A 34 -17.24 19.69 28.39
C ASP A 34 -16.07 19.85 29.37
N SER A 35 -16.24 19.61 30.67
CA SER A 35 -15.13 19.48 31.61
C SER A 35 -14.57 18.04 31.60
N CYS A 36 -13.29 17.89 31.30
CA CYS A 36 -12.58 16.60 31.28
C CYS A 36 -11.40 16.60 32.24
N ILE A 37 -11.05 15.42 32.72
CA ILE A 37 -9.81 15.17 33.45
C ILE A 37 -8.92 14.31 32.57
N LEU A 38 -7.77 14.87 32.17
CA LEU A 38 -6.69 14.14 31.54
C LEU A 38 -5.72 13.67 32.63
N SER A 39 -5.33 12.40 32.62
CA SER A 39 -4.46 11.78 33.62
C SER A 39 -3.54 10.75 32.96
N ASP A 40 -2.28 10.71 33.38
CA ASP A 40 -1.33 9.62 33.07
C ASP A 40 -1.20 8.60 34.23
N GLY A 41 -1.85 8.88 35.35
CA GLY A 41 -1.82 8.06 36.56
C GLY A 41 -0.93 8.65 37.66
N GLU A 42 -0.01 9.55 37.31
CA GLU A 42 0.85 10.28 38.24
C GLU A 42 0.34 11.72 38.49
N ALA A 43 -0.12 12.38 37.44
CA ALA A 43 -0.64 13.73 37.46
C ALA A 43 -1.98 13.81 36.72
N SER A 44 -2.72 14.91 36.96
CA SER A 44 -3.96 15.17 36.24
C SER A 44 -4.12 16.64 35.88
N LEU A 45 -4.83 16.89 34.79
CA LEU A 45 -5.15 18.19 34.23
C LEU A 45 -6.65 18.29 34.02
N MET A 46 -7.26 19.36 34.54
CA MET A 46 -8.64 19.71 34.22
C MET A 46 -8.65 20.55 32.95
N LEU A 47 -9.42 20.10 31.96
CA LEU A 47 -9.62 20.77 30.69
C LEU A 47 -11.09 21.20 30.60
N GLU A 48 -11.31 22.37 30.01
CA GLU A 48 -12.64 22.86 29.66
C GLU A 48 -13.00 22.42 28.23
N ASP A 49 -14.15 22.88 27.72
CA ASP A 49 -14.56 22.59 26.35
C ASP A 49 -13.56 23.16 25.33
N GLY A 50 -13.03 22.29 24.47
CA GLY A 50 -12.17 22.66 23.37
C GLY A 50 -11.15 21.62 22.94
N PHE A 51 -10.29 22.04 22.03
CA PHE A 51 -9.13 21.29 21.57
C PHE A 51 -7.88 21.75 22.31
N TYR A 52 -7.05 20.79 22.70
CA TYR A 52 -5.81 21.05 23.43
C TYR A 52 -4.65 20.26 22.87
N THR A 53 -3.47 20.87 22.94
CA THR A 53 -2.18 20.20 22.79
C THR A 53 -1.45 20.30 24.12
N ILE A 54 -1.16 19.16 24.73
CA ILE A 54 -0.40 19.04 25.96
C ILE A 54 0.99 18.57 25.58
N THR A 55 2.02 19.28 26.03
CA THR A 55 3.42 18.93 25.74
C THR A 55 4.29 19.13 26.96
N LYS A 56 5.40 18.40 27.05
CA LYS A 56 6.37 18.55 28.13
C LYS A 56 7.16 19.88 28.06
N ASN A 57 7.45 20.35 26.84
CA ASN A 57 8.15 21.62 26.63
C ASN A 57 7.61 22.32 25.37
N SER A 58 6.97 23.47 25.57
CA SER A 58 6.30 24.20 24.49
C SER A 58 7.27 24.68 23.41
N SER A 59 8.50 25.03 23.79
CA SER A 59 9.51 25.51 22.84
C SER A 59 10.02 24.37 21.96
N ALA A 60 10.37 23.23 22.56
CA ALA A 60 10.83 22.04 21.83
C ALA A 60 9.73 21.46 20.92
N PHE A 61 8.47 21.52 21.35
CA PHE A 61 7.32 21.12 20.53
C PHE A 61 7.18 22.00 19.28
N LEU A 62 7.20 23.33 19.45
CA LEU A 62 6.97 24.28 18.36
C LEU A 62 8.11 24.30 17.31
N GLU A 63 9.27 23.76 17.62
CA GLU A 63 10.35 23.55 16.63
C GLU A 63 10.01 22.47 15.60
N LYS A 64 9.07 21.56 15.90
CA LYS A 64 8.82 20.35 15.11
C LYS A 64 7.37 20.17 14.70
N PHE A 65 6.44 20.60 15.54
CA PHE A 65 5.03 20.26 15.43
C PHE A 65 4.13 21.49 15.55
N GLU A 66 2.95 21.36 14.98
CA GLU A 66 1.91 22.38 15.07
C GLU A 66 0.87 22.00 16.13
N PRO A 67 0.45 22.95 16.99
CA PRO A 67 -0.56 22.71 18.00
C PRO A 67 -1.95 22.58 17.36
N LEU A 68 -2.75 21.69 17.94
CA LEU A 68 -4.20 21.67 17.77
C LEU A 68 -4.85 22.37 18.97
N GLY A 69 -5.52 23.49 18.72
CA GLY A 69 -6.20 24.26 19.77
C GLY A 69 -5.22 24.92 20.75
N GLN A 70 -5.55 24.92 22.04
CA GLN A 70 -4.74 25.58 23.06
C GLN A 70 -3.51 24.73 23.43
N LEU A 71 -2.33 25.34 23.40
CA LEU A 71 -1.08 24.72 23.84
C LEU A 71 -0.92 24.87 25.36
N ILE A 72 -0.70 23.76 26.05
CA ILE A 72 -0.48 23.68 27.49
C ILE A 72 0.82 22.91 27.74
N GLU A 73 1.70 23.47 28.56
CA GLU A 73 2.86 22.74 29.07
C GLU A 73 2.44 21.87 30.26
N SER A 74 2.78 20.59 30.22
CA SER A 74 2.36 19.61 31.20
C SER A 74 3.05 19.86 32.57
N PRO A 75 2.42 19.45 33.69
CA PRO A 75 3.09 19.43 34.99
C PRO A 75 4.35 18.58 34.94
N LYS A 76 5.36 18.89 35.78
CA LYS A 76 6.66 18.18 35.78
C LYS A 76 6.58 16.65 35.95
N ASN A 77 5.52 16.15 36.59
CA ASN A 77 5.30 14.73 36.82
C ASN A 77 4.28 14.13 35.83
N PHE A 78 3.92 14.86 34.78
CA PHE A 78 3.02 14.38 33.74
C PHE A 78 3.89 13.92 32.56
N ILE A 79 4.05 12.60 32.40
CA ILE A 79 5.03 11.99 31.49
C ILE A 79 4.29 11.25 30.37
N LEU A 80 4.60 11.58 29.11
CA LEU A 80 3.99 10.92 27.95
C LEU A 80 4.82 9.73 27.42
N SER A 81 6.10 9.59 27.83
CA SER A 81 7.14 8.74 27.19
C SER A 81 7.56 7.44 27.89
N ASN A 82 7.00 7.08 29.04
CA ASN A 82 7.47 5.94 29.84
C ASN A 82 6.82 4.59 29.45
N ASN A 83 7.64 3.53 29.50
CA ASN A 83 7.24 2.19 29.09
C ASN A 83 6.14 1.63 30.01
N GLY A 84 4.97 1.32 29.44
CA GLY A 84 3.91 0.58 30.12
C GLY A 84 2.80 1.44 30.74
N GLU A 85 2.73 2.73 30.40
CA GLU A 85 1.80 3.67 31.03
C GLU A 85 0.50 3.91 30.28
N GLU A 86 -0.47 4.40 31.04
CA GLU A 86 -1.86 4.61 30.67
C GLU A 86 -2.15 6.11 30.67
N ILE A 87 -2.39 6.67 29.49
CA ILE A 87 -2.91 8.04 29.36
C ILE A 87 -4.42 7.92 29.20
N CYS A 88 -5.19 8.49 30.11
CA CYS A 88 -6.63 8.49 30.05
C CYS A 88 -7.21 9.90 30.10
N MET A 89 -8.25 10.11 29.31
CA MET A 89 -9.14 11.23 29.46
C MET A 89 -10.50 10.75 29.96
N SER A 90 -11.02 11.39 31.00
CA SER A 90 -12.30 11.05 31.62
C SER A 90 -13.24 12.26 31.59
N SER A 91 -14.49 12.03 31.21
CA SER A 91 -15.63 12.93 31.37
C SER A 91 -16.70 12.25 32.23
N LYS A 92 -17.81 12.92 32.55
CA LYS A 92 -18.84 12.43 33.50
C LYS A 92 -19.32 10.99 33.25
N GLU A 93 -19.31 10.51 32.00
CA GLU A 93 -19.82 9.18 31.65
C GLU A 93 -18.82 8.29 30.90
N LEU A 94 -17.66 8.81 30.48
CA LEU A 94 -16.77 8.14 29.54
C LEU A 94 -15.31 8.30 29.89
N ARG A 95 -14.55 7.23 29.68
CA ARG A 95 -13.11 7.16 29.87
C ARG A 95 -12.48 6.64 28.58
N ASP A 96 -11.63 7.44 27.96
CA ASP A 96 -10.83 7.09 26.79
C ASP A 96 -9.38 6.93 27.21
N CYS A 97 -8.74 5.79 26.90
CA CYS A 97 -7.39 5.49 27.36
C CYS A 97 -6.49 4.99 26.23
N PHE A 98 -5.21 5.31 26.36
CA PHE A 98 -4.13 4.86 25.52
C PHE A 98 -3.07 4.18 26.37
N TYR A 99 -2.65 2.98 25.98
CA TYR A 99 -1.72 2.16 26.74
C TYR A 99 -0.42 1.94 25.96
N TYR A 100 0.59 2.77 26.23
CA TYR A 100 1.87 2.72 25.56
C TYR A 100 2.73 1.55 26.09
N GLY A 101 3.25 0.69 25.21
CA GLY A 101 4.05 -0.48 25.60
C GLY A 101 3.26 -1.70 26.09
N LYS A 102 1.94 -1.60 26.24
CA LYS A 102 1.06 -2.73 26.58
C LYS A 102 0.22 -3.18 25.38
N ASP A 103 -0.69 -2.32 24.94
CA ASP A 103 -1.57 -2.63 23.79
C ASP A 103 -0.86 -2.33 22.47
N ILE A 104 0.15 -1.47 22.52
CA ILE A 104 0.92 -1.02 21.37
C ILE A 104 2.36 -1.53 21.45
N ARG A 105 2.83 -2.08 20.33
CA ARG A 105 4.11 -2.79 20.24
C ARG A 105 5.19 -2.05 19.44
N ILE A 106 4.92 -0.86 18.90
CA ILE A 106 5.85 -0.11 18.02
C ILE A 106 6.51 1.02 18.78
N LEU A 107 7.43 0.70 19.67
CA LEU A 107 8.02 1.68 20.61
C LEU A 107 9.21 2.45 20.01
N ASP A 108 9.25 2.54 18.68
CA ASP A 108 10.32 3.23 17.97
C ASP A 108 10.24 4.75 18.23
N SER A 109 11.41 5.42 18.19
CA SER A 109 11.44 6.88 18.20
C SER A 109 10.81 7.44 16.92
N GLY A 110 10.24 8.63 17.03
CA GLY A 110 9.52 9.36 16.00
C GLY A 110 8.12 8.83 15.70
N VAL A 111 7.63 7.80 16.39
CA VAL A 111 6.28 7.27 16.15
C VAL A 111 5.23 8.21 16.73
N VAL A 112 4.30 8.60 15.85
CA VAL A 112 3.10 9.37 16.18
C VAL A 112 1.90 8.44 16.03
N TYR A 113 1.17 8.23 17.11
CA TYR A 113 -0.09 7.51 17.14
C TYR A 113 -1.24 8.47 16.95
N TYR A 114 -2.23 8.12 16.15
CA TYR A 114 -3.38 8.98 15.90
C TYR A 114 -4.66 8.17 15.73
N ARG A 115 -5.80 8.80 16.02
CA ARG A 115 -7.11 8.16 15.85
C ARG A 115 -7.54 8.12 14.40
N ARG A 116 -8.02 6.94 13.98
CA ARG A 116 -8.87 6.73 12.80
C ARG A 116 -10.21 6.16 13.27
N GLY A 117 -11.18 7.05 13.52
CA GLY A 117 -12.43 6.70 14.17
C GLY A 117 -12.21 6.21 15.61
N GLU A 118 -12.72 5.03 15.95
CA GLU A 118 -12.57 4.46 17.30
C GLU A 118 -11.19 3.82 17.56
N LYS A 119 -10.34 3.71 16.54
CA LYS A 119 -9.13 2.88 16.55
C LYS A 119 -7.87 3.74 16.44
N TRP A 120 -6.75 3.20 16.91
CA TRP A 120 -5.43 3.79 16.71
C TRP A 120 -4.77 3.32 15.41
N ASP A 121 -4.07 4.24 14.77
CA ASP A 121 -3.09 3.98 13.72
C ASP A 121 -1.81 4.76 14.06
N PHE A 122 -0.74 4.56 13.30
CA PHE A 122 0.54 5.24 13.53
C PHE A 122 1.21 5.71 12.25
N ARG A 123 2.12 6.67 12.40
CA ARG A 123 3.05 7.17 11.37
C ARG A 123 4.37 7.56 12.05
N TYR A 124 5.41 7.83 11.27
CA TYR A 124 6.59 8.51 11.81
C TYR A 124 6.48 10.02 11.57
N GLU A 125 7.08 10.83 12.44
CA GLU A 125 6.99 12.29 12.44
C GLU A 125 7.45 12.95 11.12
N ASP A 126 8.37 12.30 10.41
CA ASP A 126 8.95 12.74 9.14
C ASP A 126 8.35 12.00 7.93
N TRP A 127 7.26 11.26 8.11
CA TRP A 127 6.45 10.81 6.99
C TRP A 127 5.70 12.00 6.39
N SER A 128 5.56 11.97 5.07
CA SER A 128 4.67 12.88 4.36
C SER A 128 3.19 12.51 4.57
N ASN A 129 2.31 13.32 3.99
CA ASN A 129 0.87 13.17 4.06
C ASN A 129 0.20 13.46 2.71
N PHE A 130 0.72 12.86 1.63
CA PHE A 130 0.13 13.01 0.30
C PHE A 130 -1.26 12.36 0.25
N GLU A 131 -2.25 13.11 -0.24
CA GLU A 131 -3.60 12.59 -0.47
C GLU A 131 -3.66 11.68 -1.70
N CYS A 132 -4.69 10.82 -1.75
CA CYS A 132 -5.02 10.14 -3.00
C CYS A 132 -5.47 11.15 -4.05
N VAL A 133 -4.98 10.97 -5.28
CA VAL A 133 -5.36 11.83 -6.41
C VAL A 133 -6.24 11.03 -7.35
N SER A 134 -7.51 11.42 -7.47
CA SER A 134 -8.44 10.80 -8.43
C SER A 134 -8.67 11.70 -9.64
N GLU A 135 -8.75 11.08 -10.82
CA GLU A 135 -9.03 11.73 -12.10
C GLU A 135 -9.66 10.73 -13.08
N HIS A 136 -10.46 11.22 -14.03
CA HIS A 136 -10.89 10.43 -15.18
C HIS A 136 -9.84 10.54 -16.29
N LEU A 137 -9.21 9.43 -16.68
CA LEU A 137 -8.09 9.45 -17.62
C LEU A 137 -8.12 8.29 -18.62
N LYS A 138 -7.31 8.44 -19.66
CA LYS A 138 -7.00 7.37 -20.63
C LYS A 138 -5.65 6.77 -20.32
N GLY A 139 -5.55 5.46 -20.47
CA GLY A 139 -4.29 4.76 -20.25
C GLY A 139 -4.26 3.38 -20.87
N ARG A 140 -3.10 2.73 -20.72
CA ARG A 140 -2.81 1.41 -21.22
C ARG A 140 -2.30 0.54 -20.07
N LEU A 141 -2.91 -0.63 -19.89
CA LEU A 141 -2.38 -1.70 -19.05
C LEU A 141 -1.68 -2.72 -19.92
N ILE A 142 -0.45 -3.11 -19.54
CA ILE A 142 0.36 -4.13 -20.21
C ILE A 142 0.67 -5.25 -19.21
N ILE A 143 0.42 -6.50 -19.60
CA ILE A 143 0.81 -7.71 -18.85
C ILE A 143 2.17 -8.17 -19.37
N THR A 144 3.12 -8.32 -18.44
CA THR A 144 4.49 -8.78 -18.72
C THR A 144 4.58 -10.32 -18.63
N PRO A 145 5.61 -10.98 -19.21
CA PRO A 145 6.83 -10.43 -19.80
C PRO A 145 6.61 -9.55 -21.03
N ALA A 146 7.35 -8.44 -21.14
CA ALA A 146 7.23 -7.51 -22.26
C ALA A 146 8.56 -6.77 -22.56
N ASP A 147 8.82 -6.44 -23.82
CA ASP A 147 9.93 -5.59 -24.24
C ASP A 147 9.59 -4.09 -24.08
N PHE A 148 9.36 -3.68 -22.83
CA PHE A 148 9.04 -2.30 -22.49
C PHE A 148 10.28 -1.52 -22.03
N LYS A 149 10.41 -0.27 -22.49
CA LYS A 149 11.48 0.66 -22.11
C LYS A 149 10.91 2.04 -21.81
N ALA A 150 11.48 2.71 -20.81
CA ALA A 150 11.10 4.07 -20.40
C ALA A 150 12.29 5.04 -20.59
N GLU A 151 12.78 5.12 -21.82
CA GLU A 151 13.91 6.02 -22.16
C GLU A 151 13.52 7.50 -21.96
N GLY A 152 14.39 8.24 -21.28
CA GLY A 152 14.18 9.66 -20.98
C GLY A 152 13.11 9.93 -19.92
N PHE A 153 12.77 8.95 -19.08
CA PHE A 153 11.94 9.16 -17.90
C PHE A 153 12.82 9.41 -16.66
N LYS A 154 12.33 10.22 -15.73
CA LYS A 154 12.81 10.19 -14.34
C LYS A 154 12.24 8.94 -13.69
N ILE A 155 13.09 8.07 -13.17
CA ILE A 155 12.72 6.75 -12.67
C ILE A 155 12.96 6.62 -11.17
N PHE A 156 11.95 6.05 -10.54
CA PHE A 156 11.90 5.75 -9.13
C PHE A 156 11.73 4.25 -9.02
N SER A 157 12.69 3.59 -8.39
CA SER A 157 12.70 2.14 -8.34
C SER A 157 13.27 1.64 -7.03
N TYR A 158 12.84 0.44 -6.62
CA TYR A 158 13.58 -0.29 -5.60
C TYR A 158 14.97 -0.64 -6.12
N SER A 159 15.07 -1.41 -7.23
CA SER A 159 16.33 -1.75 -7.89
C SER A 159 16.31 -1.40 -9.38
N PHE A 160 17.47 -1.25 -10.02
CA PHE A 160 17.51 -0.87 -11.44
C PHE A 160 18.62 -1.58 -12.22
N PHE A 161 18.20 -2.50 -13.09
CA PHE A 161 19.08 -3.29 -13.96
C PHE A 161 18.66 -3.25 -15.44
N ALA A 162 17.76 -2.33 -15.79
CA ALA A 162 17.20 -2.23 -17.13
C ALA A 162 18.27 -1.80 -18.15
N ASN A 163 18.15 -2.31 -19.37
CA ASN A 163 19.04 -1.97 -20.49
C ASN A 163 18.54 -0.74 -21.27
N PHE A 164 18.30 0.35 -20.54
CA PHE A 164 18.00 1.66 -21.09
C PHE A 164 18.43 2.75 -20.08
N GLU A 165 18.67 3.97 -20.56
CA GLU A 165 19.12 5.08 -19.73
C GLU A 165 17.92 5.94 -19.25
N PRO A 166 17.73 6.10 -17.93
CA PRO A 166 16.80 7.08 -17.39
C PRO A 166 17.36 8.51 -17.48
N GLU A 167 16.49 9.52 -17.42
CA GLU A 167 16.90 10.92 -17.28
C GLU A 167 17.48 11.18 -15.88
N GLU A 168 16.77 10.70 -14.85
CA GLU A 168 17.20 10.69 -13.46
C GLU A 168 16.80 9.34 -12.83
N LEU A 169 17.59 8.84 -11.88
CA LEU A 169 17.31 7.58 -11.19
C LEU A 169 17.38 7.76 -9.68
N PHE A 170 16.34 7.31 -8.99
CA PHE A 170 16.27 7.25 -7.53
C PHE A 170 16.03 5.82 -7.07
N VAL A 171 16.84 5.37 -6.11
CA VAL A 171 16.85 3.97 -5.66
C VAL A 171 17.00 3.80 -4.15
N ASP A 172 16.49 2.68 -3.64
CA ASP A 172 16.73 2.28 -2.25
C ASP A 172 18.20 1.83 -2.05
N PRO A 173 18.87 2.23 -0.96
CA PRO A 173 20.27 1.90 -0.69
C PRO A 173 20.49 0.43 -0.33
N LYS A 174 19.45 -0.35 0.00
CA LYS A 174 19.60 -1.80 0.23
C LYS A 174 19.40 -2.60 -1.06
N ALA A 175 19.02 -1.95 -2.14
CA ALA A 175 18.78 -2.57 -3.43
C ALA A 175 19.97 -2.40 -4.39
N GLY A 176 19.97 -3.20 -5.47
CA GLY A 176 21.02 -3.17 -6.49
C GLY A 176 20.73 -2.18 -7.63
N VAL A 177 21.78 -1.51 -8.11
CA VAL A 177 21.77 -0.67 -9.31
C VAL A 177 22.92 -1.09 -10.24
N ARG A 178 22.65 -1.16 -11.54
CA ARG A 178 23.69 -1.47 -12.54
C ARG A 178 24.78 -0.39 -12.56
N CYS A 179 26.02 -0.80 -12.80
CA CYS A 179 27.13 0.14 -12.95
C CYS A 179 26.98 1.03 -14.20
N GLY A 180 27.41 2.29 -14.09
CA GLY A 180 27.41 3.26 -15.19
C GLY A 180 26.16 4.16 -15.26
N VAL A 181 25.17 3.95 -14.40
CA VAL A 181 24.01 4.84 -14.27
C VAL A 181 24.21 5.75 -13.07
N ASN A 182 23.99 7.05 -13.25
CA ASN A 182 24.00 8.00 -12.14
C ASN A 182 22.69 7.86 -11.34
N ALA A 183 22.81 7.53 -10.05
CA ALA A 183 21.67 7.23 -9.19
C ALA A 183 21.75 8.00 -7.88
N THR A 184 20.62 8.57 -7.47
CA THR A 184 20.42 9.14 -6.14
C THR A 184 19.86 8.05 -5.22
N PHE A 185 20.57 7.75 -4.13
CA PHE A 185 20.12 6.76 -3.16
C PHE A 185 19.31 7.44 -2.05
N LEU A 186 18.22 6.82 -1.62
CA LEU A 186 17.31 7.40 -0.62
C LEU A 186 17.29 6.57 0.66
N SER A 187 17.78 7.13 1.76
CA SER A 187 17.79 6.50 3.09
C SER A 187 17.03 7.37 4.08
N GLY A 188 15.87 6.91 4.54
CA GLY A 188 14.95 7.70 5.33
C GLY A 188 14.12 6.85 6.30
N PRO A 189 13.01 7.39 6.84
CA PRO A 189 12.21 6.77 7.89
C PRO A 189 11.38 5.59 7.42
N TYR A 190 11.15 5.48 6.11
CA TYR A 190 10.50 4.33 5.52
C TYR A 190 11.42 3.12 5.61
N ARG A 191 10.85 1.93 5.84
CA ARG A 191 11.65 0.70 5.88
C ARG A 191 12.42 0.49 4.58
N HIS A 192 11.77 0.81 3.45
CA HIS A 192 12.33 0.84 2.11
C HIS A 192 11.63 1.90 1.24
N PHE A 193 12.38 2.49 0.30
CA PHE A 193 11.84 3.20 -0.86
C PHE A 193 11.57 2.20 -1.99
N HIS A 194 10.38 1.60 -1.99
CA HIS A 194 10.06 0.45 -2.84
C HIS A 194 9.09 0.78 -3.98
N TYR A 195 8.73 2.05 -4.16
CA TYR A 195 7.96 2.50 -5.32
C TYR A 195 8.63 2.18 -6.66
N LYS A 196 7.82 2.07 -7.71
CA LYS A 196 8.26 1.72 -9.06
C LYS A 196 7.44 2.49 -10.07
N PHE A 197 7.88 3.72 -10.36
CA PHE A 197 7.19 4.59 -11.30
C PHE A 197 8.18 5.46 -12.08
N GLY A 198 7.73 5.98 -13.21
CA GLY A 198 8.47 6.94 -14.00
C GLY A 198 7.60 8.08 -14.46
N ILE A 199 8.18 9.27 -14.57
CA ILE A 199 7.52 10.47 -15.07
C ILE A 199 8.31 11.09 -16.23
N ARG A 200 7.59 11.60 -17.24
CA ARG A 200 8.15 12.38 -18.36
C ARG A 200 7.09 13.34 -18.90
N GLY A 201 7.18 14.62 -18.53
CA GLY A 201 6.09 15.56 -18.74
C GLY A 201 4.85 15.08 -18.00
N GLU A 202 3.71 15.01 -18.69
CA GLU A 202 2.44 14.52 -18.13
C GLU A 202 2.31 12.99 -18.17
N MET A 203 3.26 12.29 -18.80
CA MET A 203 3.24 10.85 -18.93
C MET A 203 3.74 10.18 -17.67
N VAL A 204 2.95 9.25 -17.13
CA VAL A 204 3.24 8.47 -15.93
C VAL A 204 3.27 6.99 -16.27
N ILE A 205 4.24 6.28 -15.69
CA ILE A 205 4.33 4.81 -15.73
C ILE A 205 4.33 4.31 -14.29
N ILE A 206 3.47 3.35 -13.96
CA ILE A 206 3.49 2.61 -12.69
C ILE A 206 3.68 1.13 -13.00
N THR A 207 4.55 0.44 -12.27
CA THR A 207 4.86 -0.96 -12.51
C THR A 207 5.00 -1.78 -11.23
N THR A 208 4.79 -3.09 -11.36
CA THR A 208 4.98 -4.08 -10.28
C THR A 208 6.39 -4.69 -10.26
N GLU A 209 7.18 -4.51 -11.33
CA GLU A 209 8.53 -5.05 -11.56
C GLU A 209 9.61 -3.94 -11.58
N ASN A 210 10.86 -4.34 -11.28
CA ASN A 210 12.04 -3.46 -11.21
C ASN A 210 12.63 -3.12 -12.60
N TRP A 211 11.79 -2.67 -13.54
CA TRP A 211 12.19 -2.23 -14.89
C TRP A 211 12.86 -3.29 -15.78
N VAL A 212 12.85 -4.55 -15.35
CA VAL A 212 13.23 -5.73 -16.14
C VAL A 212 12.02 -6.65 -16.18
N PHE A 213 11.23 -6.51 -17.24
CA PHE A 213 9.88 -7.09 -17.38
C PHE A 213 9.93 -8.52 -17.89
N SER A 214 10.50 -9.40 -17.07
CA SER A 214 10.76 -10.80 -17.44
C SER A 214 9.92 -11.81 -16.71
N LYS A 215 9.11 -11.36 -15.76
CA LYS A 215 8.17 -12.17 -14.99
C LYS A 215 6.74 -11.82 -15.38
N LYS A 216 5.78 -12.57 -14.84
CA LYS A 216 4.37 -12.24 -14.99
C LYS A 216 4.00 -11.09 -14.05
N GLY A 217 3.78 -9.90 -14.59
CA GLY A 217 3.51 -8.67 -13.87
C GLY A 217 2.72 -7.67 -14.70
N TYR A 218 2.74 -6.41 -14.26
CA TYR A 218 1.92 -5.34 -14.83
C TYR A 218 2.70 -4.03 -14.96
N ILE A 219 2.42 -3.32 -16.05
CA ILE A 219 2.81 -1.94 -16.33
C ILE A 219 1.54 -1.17 -16.67
N VAL A 220 1.35 -0.01 -16.05
CA VAL A 220 0.28 0.94 -16.39
C VAL A 220 0.92 2.21 -16.90
N GLN A 221 0.52 2.66 -18.08
CA GLN A 221 0.95 3.92 -18.67
C GLN A 221 -0.26 4.83 -18.88
N PHE A 222 -0.17 6.10 -18.51
CA PHE A 222 -1.25 7.07 -18.71
C PHE A 222 -0.68 8.49 -18.77
N GLU A 223 -1.53 9.44 -19.17
CA GLU A 223 -1.21 10.86 -19.18
C GLU A 223 -2.12 11.58 -18.18
N SER A 224 -1.51 12.33 -17.26
CA SER A 224 -2.20 13.17 -16.27
C SER A 224 -1.22 14.18 -15.70
N GLN A 225 -1.44 15.46 -16.01
CA GLN A 225 -0.66 16.56 -15.43
C GLN A 225 -0.74 16.54 -13.90
N LYS A 226 -1.94 16.39 -13.34
CA LYS A 226 -2.18 16.43 -11.90
C LYS A 226 -1.43 15.32 -11.15
N MET A 227 -1.48 14.08 -11.65
CA MET A 227 -0.77 12.96 -11.04
C MET A 227 0.75 13.07 -11.24
N ALA A 228 1.21 13.56 -12.40
CA ALA A 228 2.63 13.78 -12.65
C ALA A 228 3.23 14.88 -11.75
N GLU A 229 2.50 15.98 -11.52
CA GLU A 229 2.87 17.04 -10.57
C GLU A 229 2.91 16.51 -9.14
N THR A 230 1.89 15.75 -8.71
CA THR A 230 1.88 15.12 -7.38
C THR A 230 3.07 14.18 -7.17
N LEU A 231 3.40 13.38 -8.18
CA LEU A 231 4.59 12.52 -8.14
C LEU A 231 5.88 13.35 -8.15
N SER A 232 5.92 14.51 -8.81
CA SER A 232 7.08 15.41 -8.77
C SER A 232 7.28 16.03 -7.38
N ASP A 233 6.21 16.44 -6.71
CA ASP A 233 6.25 16.95 -5.34
C ASP A 233 6.69 15.86 -4.35
N LEU A 234 6.20 14.63 -4.54
CA LEU A 234 6.65 13.45 -3.81
C LEU A 234 8.18 13.27 -3.91
N ILE A 235 8.71 13.42 -5.12
CA ILE A 235 10.15 13.25 -5.38
C ILE A 235 10.95 14.34 -4.68
N GLU A 236 10.51 15.59 -4.77
CA GLU A 236 11.20 16.71 -4.15
C GLU A 236 11.17 16.59 -2.62
N HIS A 237 10.05 16.14 -2.06
CA HIS A 237 9.96 15.78 -0.64
C HIS A 237 10.97 14.69 -0.27
N ASP A 238 10.97 13.57 -1.00
CA ASP A 238 11.79 12.40 -0.67
C ASP A 238 13.29 12.63 -0.94
N ARG A 239 13.65 13.61 -1.79
CA ARG A 239 15.04 14.03 -2.04
C ARG A 239 15.79 14.46 -0.78
N ARG A 240 15.09 14.93 0.26
CA ARG A 240 15.71 15.25 1.56
C ARG A 240 16.38 14.05 2.24
N PHE A 241 15.98 12.84 1.84
CA PHE A 241 16.56 11.58 2.31
C PHE A 241 17.70 11.07 1.42
N ALA A 242 18.20 11.91 0.50
CA ALA A 242 19.36 11.56 -0.31
C ALA A 242 20.56 11.21 0.57
N SER A 243 21.14 10.03 0.31
CA SER A 243 22.30 9.50 1.02
C SER A 243 23.46 9.27 0.06
N GLU A 244 24.67 9.11 0.61
CA GLU A 244 25.84 8.79 -0.19
C GLU A 244 25.65 7.56 -1.08
N ALA A 245 26.30 7.59 -2.24
CA ALA A 245 26.20 6.53 -3.22
C ALA A 245 26.74 5.21 -2.65
N LYS A 246 25.91 4.17 -2.67
CA LYS A 246 26.40 2.82 -2.47
C LYS A 246 26.99 2.30 -3.77
N SER A 247 28.00 1.45 -3.66
CA SER A 247 28.65 0.86 -4.82
C SER A 247 27.62 0.21 -5.74
N CYS A 248 27.75 0.44 -7.04
CA CYS A 248 26.94 -0.25 -8.03
C CYS A 248 27.19 -1.76 -7.95
N SER A 249 26.18 -2.55 -8.32
CA SER A 249 26.30 -4.01 -8.42
C SER A 249 25.77 -4.47 -9.77
N GLY A 250 26.54 -5.31 -10.45
CA GLY A 250 26.10 -6.00 -11.66
C GLY A 250 26.08 -5.17 -12.95
N LYS A 251 25.62 -5.83 -14.01
CA LYS A 251 25.50 -5.30 -15.38
C LYS A 251 24.03 -5.18 -15.77
N ALA A 252 23.75 -4.43 -16.83
CA ALA A 252 22.42 -4.40 -17.44
C ALA A 252 21.96 -5.83 -17.78
N VAL A 253 20.69 -6.10 -17.52
CA VAL A 253 20.05 -7.37 -17.87
C VAL A 253 19.40 -7.24 -19.23
N GLU A 254 19.90 -8.00 -20.20
CA GLU A 254 19.29 -8.11 -21.52
C GLU A 254 18.42 -9.36 -21.59
N LYS A 255 17.11 -9.15 -21.73
CA LYS A 255 16.15 -10.19 -22.10
C LYS A 255 15.25 -9.61 -23.19
N ARG A 256 14.81 -10.49 -24.10
CA ARG A 256 13.89 -10.14 -25.19
C ARG A 256 12.61 -10.93 -25.05
N PHE A 257 11.49 -10.27 -25.22
CA PHE A 257 10.12 -10.74 -25.10
C PHE A 257 9.26 -10.12 -26.23
N GLY A 258 7.97 -10.44 -26.25
CA GLY A 258 7.03 -9.73 -27.13
C GLY A 258 6.61 -8.39 -26.54
N GLU A 259 5.62 -7.74 -27.14
CA GLU A 259 5.03 -6.50 -26.62
C GLU A 259 4.23 -6.68 -25.32
N GLY A 260 4.03 -7.92 -24.87
CA GLY A 260 3.07 -8.26 -23.83
C GLY A 260 1.63 -8.17 -24.33
N LYS A 261 0.68 -8.67 -23.55
CA LYS A 261 -0.75 -8.42 -23.83
C LYS A 261 -1.10 -7.06 -23.28
N SER A 262 -1.88 -6.26 -23.99
CA SER A 262 -2.32 -4.96 -23.48
C SER A 262 -3.79 -4.66 -23.74
N ILE A 263 -4.32 -3.74 -22.95
CA ILE A 263 -5.65 -3.14 -23.11
C ILE A 263 -5.55 -1.63 -22.89
N GLU A 264 -6.20 -0.87 -23.77
CA GLU A 264 -6.46 0.56 -23.56
C GLU A 264 -7.71 0.72 -22.72
N PHE A 265 -7.75 1.72 -21.85
CA PHE A 265 -8.90 2.02 -21.00
C PHE A 265 -9.13 3.53 -20.89
N GLU A 266 -10.38 3.89 -20.59
CA GLU A 266 -10.82 5.24 -20.22
C GLU A 266 -11.69 5.08 -18.98
N ALA A 267 -11.20 5.55 -17.83
CA ALA A 267 -11.79 5.23 -16.54
C ALA A 267 -11.44 6.26 -15.47
N ASN A 268 -12.21 6.24 -14.38
CA ASN A 268 -11.77 6.88 -13.14
C ASN A 268 -10.57 6.09 -12.59
N ALA A 269 -9.47 6.79 -12.34
CA ALA A 269 -8.27 6.24 -11.77
C ALA A 269 -7.85 7.06 -10.53
N THR A 270 -7.29 6.38 -9.53
CA THR A 270 -6.82 7.00 -8.29
C THR A 270 -5.37 6.62 -8.02
N LEU A 271 -4.49 7.61 -7.99
CA LEU A 271 -3.11 7.48 -7.55
C LEU A 271 -3.07 7.23 -6.04
N ILE A 272 -2.32 6.21 -5.64
CA ILE A 272 -2.15 5.78 -4.25
C ILE A 272 -0.67 5.89 -3.91
N ILE A 273 -0.34 6.67 -2.88
CA ILE A 273 1.02 6.83 -2.35
C ILE A 273 1.02 6.24 -0.94
N LEU A 274 1.70 5.12 -0.74
CA LEU A 274 1.78 4.49 0.58
C LEU A 274 2.96 5.05 1.37
N PRO A 275 2.82 5.19 2.70
CA PRO A 275 1.64 4.86 3.51
C PRO A 275 0.59 5.98 3.64
N ASP A 276 0.83 7.14 3.03
CA ASP A 276 0.06 8.38 3.22
C ASP A 276 -1.42 8.23 2.86
N CYS A 277 -1.70 7.77 1.62
CA CYS A 277 -3.03 7.37 1.20
C CYS A 277 -3.07 5.87 0.94
N ASN A 278 -3.81 5.12 1.77
CA ASN A 278 -3.81 3.66 1.74
C ASN A 278 -5.21 3.04 1.86
N PRO A 279 -6.02 3.07 0.79
CA PRO A 279 -7.36 2.48 0.78
C PRO A 279 -7.34 0.97 0.53
N ILE A 280 -6.19 0.29 0.59
CA ILE A 280 -6.03 -1.07 0.05
C ILE A 280 -6.81 -2.10 0.88
N LEU A 281 -6.72 -2.05 2.20
CA LEU A 281 -7.46 -2.99 3.05
C LEU A 281 -8.98 -2.75 2.94
N GLU A 282 -9.40 -1.49 2.81
CA GLU A 282 -10.79 -1.08 2.61
C GLU A 282 -11.31 -1.57 1.25
N LEU A 283 -10.51 -1.44 0.19
CA LEU A 283 -10.82 -1.98 -1.15
C LEU A 283 -11.06 -3.49 -1.08
N ILE A 284 -10.17 -4.23 -0.42
CA ILE A 284 -10.31 -5.68 -0.23
C ILE A 284 -11.59 -5.99 0.54
N GLN A 285 -11.80 -5.35 1.69
CA GLN A 285 -12.98 -5.56 2.56
C GLN A 285 -14.30 -5.28 1.83
N SER A 286 -14.32 -4.25 0.98
CA SER A 286 -15.53 -3.78 0.30
C SER A 286 -16.05 -4.70 -0.80
N ALA A 287 -15.23 -5.65 -1.27
CA ALA A 287 -15.63 -6.57 -2.34
C ALA A 287 -16.83 -7.42 -1.94
N ASN A 288 -17.83 -7.53 -2.82
CA ASN A 288 -19.07 -8.26 -2.54
C ASN A 288 -19.54 -9.25 -3.62
N LYS A 289 -18.93 -9.24 -4.81
CA LYS A 289 -19.16 -10.27 -5.86
C LYS A 289 -17.93 -11.14 -6.05
N ARG A 290 -16.76 -10.52 -6.25
CA ARG A 290 -15.50 -11.21 -6.52
C ARG A 290 -14.30 -10.46 -5.96
N LEU A 291 -13.35 -11.22 -5.42
CA LEU A 291 -12.07 -10.71 -4.96
C LEU A 291 -10.96 -11.61 -5.48
N TYR A 292 -10.04 -11.04 -6.26
CA TYR A 292 -8.79 -11.67 -6.63
C TYR A 292 -7.62 -10.88 -6.04
N ILE A 293 -6.77 -11.54 -5.26
CA ILE A 293 -5.51 -10.96 -4.78
C ILE A 293 -4.38 -11.68 -5.47
N ILE A 294 -3.57 -10.94 -6.21
CA ILE A 294 -2.49 -11.46 -7.06
C ILE A 294 -1.19 -10.91 -6.49
N ALA A 295 -0.34 -11.78 -5.98
CA ALA A 295 0.92 -11.38 -5.36
C ALA A 295 1.97 -12.47 -5.48
N PRO A 296 3.27 -12.14 -5.61
CA PRO A 296 4.32 -13.15 -5.58
C PRO A 296 4.32 -13.93 -4.26
N TYR A 297 4.04 -13.25 -3.16
CA TYR A 297 3.92 -13.78 -1.81
C TYR A 297 3.05 -12.83 -0.97
N MET A 298 2.64 -13.28 0.21
CA MET A 298 1.87 -12.48 1.15
C MET A 298 2.30 -12.74 2.59
N GLY A 299 1.80 -11.96 3.54
CA GLY A 299 2.04 -12.17 4.96
C GLY A 299 0.85 -11.67 5.78
N PHE A 300 0.45 -12.47 6.77
CA PHE A 300 -0.70 -12.16 7.64
C PHE A 300 -0.33 -11.55 8.98
N ASP A 301 0.96 -11.52 9.33
CA ASP A 301 1.43 -10.77 10.48
C ASP A 301 1.14 -9.27 10.30
N TRP A 302 0.58 -8.66 11.34
CA TRP A 302 0.07 -7.30 11.32
C TRP A 302 0.21 -6.63 12.70
N PHE A 303 -0.06 -5.33 12.76
CA PHE A 303 0.08 -4.54 14.00
C PHE A 303 -1.11 -4.73 14.96
N ASP A 304 -2.23 -5.22 14.43
CA ASP A 304 -3.45 -5.57 15.15
C ASP A 304 -4.17 -6.73 14.44
N ASP A 305 -5.39 -7.04 14.85
CA ASP A 305 -6.21 -8.12 14.30
C ASP A 305 -6.90 -7.79 12.96
N ARG A 306 -6.69 -6.59 12.40
CA ARG A 306 -7.41 -6.07 11.21
C ARG A 306 -6.53 -5.99 9.96
N GLY A 307 -5.46 -6.78 9.94
CA GLY A 307 -4.57 -6.88 8.80
C GLY A 307 -5.20 -7.55 7.58
N LEU A 308 -4.34 -7.96 6.66
CA LEU A 308 -4.72 -8.53 5.37
C LEU A 308 -5.68 -9.73 5.48
N LEU A 309 -5.45 -10.65 6.43
CA LEU A 309 -6.31 -11.83 6.59
C LEU A 309 -7.73 -11.45 7.02
N HIS A 310 -7.88 -10.49 7.93
CA HIS A 310 -9.18 -9.98 8.34
C HIS A 310 -9.90 -9.33 7.16
N ALA A 311 -9.20 -8.49 6.39
CA ALA A 311 -9.77 -7.86 5.21
C ALA A 311 -10.33 -8.89 4.19
N ILE A 312 -9.58 -9.97 3.96
CA ILE A 312 -10.00 -11.07 3.08
C ILE A 312 -11.22 -11.82 3.64
N ARG A 313 -11.26 -12.08 4.95
CA ARG A 313 -12.41 -12.72 5.61
C ARG A 313 -13.67 -11.86 5.47
N SER A 314 -13.57 -10.55 5.70
CA SER A 314 -14.70 -9.62 5.56
C SER A 314 -15.25 -9.61 4.13
N ALA A 315 -14.39 -9.63 3.10
CA ALA A 315 -14.84 -9.74 1.71
C ALA A 315 -15.67 -11.02 1.46
N LYS A 316 -15.21 -12.15 2.01
CA LYS A 316 -15.93 -13.43 1.92
C LYS A 316 -17.27 -13.38 2.66
N GLU A 317 -17.29 -12.79 3.86
CA GLU A 317 -18.52 -12.59 4.65
C GLU A 317 -19.52 -11.67 3.93
N ASN A 318 -19.02 -10.68 3.17
CA ASN A 318 -19.82 -9.81 2.31
C ASN A 318 -20.35 -10.50 1.04
N GLY A 319 -20.02 -11.78 0.83
CA GLY A 319 -20.52 -12.59 -0.28
C GLY A 319 -19.57 -12.69 -1.48
N ALA A 320 -18.38 -12.09 -1.42
CA ALA A 320 -17.43 -12.18 -2.53
C ALA A 320 -16.89 -13.61 -2.68
N LYS A 321 -16.82 -14.08 -3.93
CA LYS A 321 -15.99 -15.24 -4.26
C LYS A 321 -14.52 -14.82 -4.22
N VAL A 322 -13.78 -15.33 -3.24
CA VAL A 322 -12.37 -14.99 -3.02
C VAL A 322 -11.43 -16.01 -3.66
N THR A 323 -10.51 -15.51 -4.48
CA THR A 323 -9.38 -16.28 -5.04
C THR A 323 -8.07 -15.55 -4.76
N VAL A 324 -7.06 -16.24 -4.25
CA VAL A 324 -5.70 -15.72 -4.08
C VAL A 324 -4.78 -16.41 -5.06
N VAL A 325 -3.97 -15.64 -5.77
CA VAL A 325 -3.02 -16.11 -6.79
C VAL A 325 -1.61 -15.80 -6.31
N LEU A 326 -0.83 -16.85 -6.07
CA LEU A 326 0.53 -16.78 -5.54
C LEU A 326 1.57 -17.28 -6.55
N SER A 327 2.84 -16.96 -6.32
CA SER A 327 3.92 -17.57 -7.10
C SER A 327 4.03 -19.07 -6.79
N GLU A 328 4.33 -19.91 -7.78
CA GLU A 328 4.67 -21.32 -7.53
C GLU A 328 5.89 -21.48 -6.64
N GLU A 329 6.84 -20.56 -6.76
CA GLU A 329 8.08 -20.48 -6.00
C GLU A 329 7.85 -20.10 -4.53
N TYR A 330 6.64 -19.65 -4.18
CA TYR A 330 6.30 -19.29 -2.82
C TYR A 330 5.85 -20.50 -2.01
N SER A 331 6.52 -20.73 -0.88
CA SER A 331 6.32 -21.85 0.02
C SER A 331 5.83 -21.45 1.42
N GLY A 332 5.29 -20.24 1.58
CA GLY A 332 4.77 -19.76 2.86
C GLY A 332 3.52 -20.51 3.33
N GLU A 333 3.28 -20.49 4.64
CA GLU A 333 2.14 -21.15 5.28
C GLU A 333 0.80 -20.46 5.01
N GLU A 334 0.85 -19.21 4.54
CA GLU A 334 -0.30 -18.37 4.23
C GLU A 334 -1.25 -19.03 3.23
N ALA A 335 -0.72 -19.78 2.26
CA ALA A 335 -1.54 -20.56 1.33
C ALA A 335 -2.38 -21.63 2.04
N GLU A 336 -1.83 -22.30 3.06
CA GLU A 336 -2.56 -23.31 3.83
C GLU A 336 -3.56 -22.67 4.80
N ILE A 337 -3.23 -21.50 5.37
CA ILE A 337 -4.18 -20.71 6.16
C ILE A 337 -5.40 -20.33 5.31
N LEU A 338 -5.19 -19.78 4.11
CA LEU A 338 -6.27 -19.44 3.19
C LEU A 338 -7.14 -20.64 2.79
N LYS A 339 -6.52 -21.79 2.50
CA LYS A 339 -7.29 -23.02 2.19
C LYS A 339 -8.15 -23.47 3.35
N LYS A 340 -7.66 -23.39 4.59
CA LYS A 340 -8.43 -23.70 5.80
C LYS A 340 -9.61 -22.75 6.00
N GLU A 341 -9.45 -21.49 5.60
CA GLU A 341 -10.54 -20.50 5.54
C GLU A 341 -11.51 -20.76 4.38
N GLY A 342 -11.32 -21.80 3.58
CA GLY A 342 -12.14 -22.10 2.41
C GLY A 342 -12.02 -21.06 1.30
N ILE A 343 -10.83 -20.49 1.12
CA ILE A 343 -10.48 -19.57 0.04
C ILE A 343 -9.74 -20.34 -1.05
N GLU A 344 -10.08 -20.05 -2.31
CA GLU A 344 -9.39 -20.66 -3.45
C GLU A 344 -7.98 -20.10 -3.58
N VAL A 345 -6.97 -20.96 -3.62
CA VAL A 345 -5.56 -20.57 -3.83
C VAL A 345 -5.05 -21.16 -5.12
N LYS A 346 -4.62 -20.31 -6.06
CA LYS A 346 -3.95 -20.66 -7.32
C LYS A 346 -2.46 -20.34 -7.20
N LYS A 347 -1.62 -21.12 -7.87
CA LYS A 347 -0.19 -20.83 -8.02
C LYS A 347 0.16 -20.71 -9.49
N ILE A 348 1.02 -19.74 -9.83
CA ILE A 348 1.48 -19.48 -11.19
C ILE A 348 3.01 -19.31 -11.17
N PRO A 349 3.76 -19.91 -12.12
CA PRO A 349 5.21 -19.77 -12.17
C PRO A 349 5.63 -18.35 -12.52
N ALA A 350 6.77 -17.91 -11.98
CA ALA A 350 7.36 -16.61 -12.24
C ALA A 350 6.38 -15.44 -12.04
N LEU A 351 5.48 -15.52 -11.05
CA LEU A 351 4.58 -14.42 -10.72
C LEU A 351 5.35 -13.32 -9.99
N HIS A 352 5.22 -12.09 -10.47
CA HIS A 352 5.72 -10.89 -9.80
C HIS A 352 4.69 -9.76 -9.73
N GLY A 353 3.57 -9.93 -10.44
CA GLY A 353 2.42 -9.05 -10.40
C GLY A 353 1.89 -8.90 -8.99
N LYS A 354 1.49 -7.66 -8.69
CA LYS A 354 0.91 -7.22 -7.43
C LYS A 354 -0.34 -6.44 -7.81
N ALA A 355 -1.46 -7.14 -7.76
CA ALA A 355 -2.72 -6.60 -8.21
C ALA A 355 -3.87 -7.10 -7.33
N ILE A 356 -4.90 -6.29 -7.20
CA ILE A 356 -6.15 -6.67 -6.55
C ILE A 356 -7.29 -6.36 -7.51
N VAL A 357 -8.14 -7.33 -7.77
CA VAL A 357 -9.41 -7.13 -8.48
C VAL A 357 -10.53 -7.29 -7.45
N ALA A 358 -11.17 -6.19 -7.09
CA ALA A 358 -12.30 -6.15 -6.17
C ALA A 358 -13.52 -5.69 -6.97
N ASP A 359 -14.39 -6.63 -7.32
CA ASP A 359 -15.49 -6.42 -8.26
C ASP A 359 -14.99 -5.80 -9.58
N ASP A 360 -15.42 -4.58 -9.92
CA ASP A 360 -15.07 -3.88 -11.15
C ASP A 360 -13.90 -2.89 -10.98
N LYS A 361 -13.19 -2.99 -9.84
CA LYS A 361 -12.04 -2.15 -9.51
C LYS A 361 -10.74 -2.95 -9.53
N VAL A 362 -9.69 -2.36 -10.09
CA VAL A 362 -8.38 -2.98 -10.23
C VAL A 362 -7.32 -2.09 -9.59
N LEU A 363 -6.65 -2.56 -8.56
CA LEU A 363 -5.43 -1.95 -8.06
C LEU A 363 -4.22 -2.63 -8.68
N ILE A 364 -3.31 -1.84 -9.25
CA ILE A 364 -1.94 -2.25 -9.59
C ILE A 364 -1.00 -1.49 -8.66
N THR A 365 -0.07 -2.17 -7.98
CA THR A 365 0.80 -1.53 -6.98
C THR A 365 2.20 -2.12 -6.94
N SER A 366 3.20 -1.33 -6.53
CA SER A 366 4.53 -1.85 -6.20
C SER A 366 4.57 -2.63 -4.87
N ALA A 367 3.53 -2.47 -4.02
CA ALA A 367 3.46 -2.99 -2.66
C ALA A 367 3.26 -4.51 -2.59
N ASN A 368 4.10 -5.17 -1.79
CA ASN A 368 3.87 -6.57 -1.43
C ASN A 368 2.69 -6.69 -0.45
N MET A 369 1.95 -7.79 -0.51
CA MET A 369 0.74 -8.02 0.31
C MET A 369 1.11 -8.46 1.74
N ASN A 370 1.73 -7.57 2.51
CA ASN A 370 2.13 -7.79 3.90
C ASN A 370 2.26 -6.45 4.65
N LYS A 371 2.52 -6.47 5.96
CA LYS A 371 2.69 -5.26 6.78
C LYS A 371 3.79 -4.31 6.32
N TYR A 372 4.81 -4.80 5.64
CA TYR A 372 5.88 -3.94 5.16
C TYR A 372 5.43 -3.15 3.94
N GLY A 373 4.97 -3.84 2.89
CA GLY A 373 4.49 -3.19 1.68
C GLY A 373 3.26 -2.31 1.92
N LEU A 374 2.34 -2.75 2.77
CA LEU A 374 1.08 -2.04 2.99
C LEU A 374 1.13 -0.99 4.10
N LYS A 375 2.25 -0.80 4.82
CA LYS A 375 2.30 0.20 5.91
C LYS A 375 3.66 0.86 6.15
N LEU A 376 4.77 0.14 5.98
CA LEU A 376 6.09 0.62 6.41
C LEU A 376 7.02 1.03 5.25
N ASN A 377 6.74 0.56 4.04
CA ASN A 377 7.48 0.95 2.84
C ASN A 377 6.86 2.20 2.21
N ARG A 378 7.69 2.97 1.52
CA ARG A 378 7.23 3.92 0.50
C ARG A 378 6.87 3.15 -0.77
N GLU A 379 5.62 3.19 -1.19
CA GLU A 379 5.14 2.45 -2.36
C GLU A 379 4.17 3.31 -3.19
N ILE A 380 3.88 2.85 -4.40
CA ILE A 380 2.94 3.52 -5.30
C ILE A 380 1.93 2.51 -5.86
N GLY A 381 0.74 2.99 -6.18
CA GLY A 381 -0.26 2.22 -6.91
C GLY A 381 -1.23 3.10 -7.69
N ILE A 382 -1.99 2.45 -8.56
CA ILE A 382 -3.09 3.04 -9.30
C ILE A 382 -4.32 2.14 -9.18
N LEU A 383 -5.40 2.69 -8.66
CA LEU A 383 -6.71 2.05 -8.61
C LEU A 383 -7.51 2.50 -9.83
N ILE A 384 -7.89 1.56 -10.71
CA ILE A 384 -8.62 1.80 -11.95
C ILE A 384 -10.02 1.21 -11.80
N GLU A 385 -11.05 2.02 -12.02
CA GLU A 385 -12.45 1.59 -11.98
C GLU A 385 -12.92 1.22 -13.40
N SER A 386 -12.64 -0.01 -13.83
CA SER A 386 -13.06 -0.52 -15.14
C SER A 386 -13.30 -2.04 -15.10
N PRO A 387 -14.53 -2.50 -15.40
CA PRO A 387 -14.82 -3.92 -15.53
C PRO A 387 -14.02 -4.56 -16.68
N GLU A 388 -13.72 -3.82 -17.76
CA GLU A 388 -12.94 -4.31 -18.89
C GLU A 388 -11.49 -4.63 -18.48
N VAL A 389 -10.87 -3.76 -17.69
CA VAL A 389 -9.51 -3.97 -17.16
C VAL A 389 -9.51 -5.13 -16.17
N ALA A 390 -10.52 -5.23 -15.30
CA ALA A 390 -10.68 -6.36 -14.39
C ALA A 390 -10.76 -7.69 -15.16
N GLU A 391 -11.66 -7.80 -16.13
CA GLU A 391 -11.83 -8.99 -16.96
C GLU A 391 -10.58 -9.33 -17.77
N PHE A 392 -9.84 -8.32 -18.25
CA PHE A 392 -8.59 -8.53 -18.97
C PHE A 392 -7.52 -9.23 -18.10
N ILE A 393 -7.36 -8.78 -16.85
CA ILE A 393 -6.44 -9.41 -15.88
C ILE A 393 -6.90 -10.82 -15.52
N LEU A 394 -8.19 -10.99 -15.23
CA LEU A 394 -8.73 -12.29 -14.82
C LEU A 394 -8.61 -13.32 -15.93
N LYS A 395 -8.91 -12.97 -17.19
CA LYS A 395 -8.73 -13.87 -18.34
C LYS A 395 -7.29 -14.34 -18.50
N ASP A 396 -6.32 -13.48 -18.21
CA ASP A 396 -4.91 -13.84 -18.30
C ASP A 396 -4.44 -14.76 -17.16
N ILE A 397 -4.99 -14.59 -15.96
CA ILE A 397 -4.70 -15.44 -14.79
C ILE A 397 -5.40 -16.79 -14.89
N GLU A 398 -6.65 -16.79 -15.34
CA GLU A 398 -7.45 -18.00 -15.47
C GLU A 398 -7.11 -18.82 -16.71
N GLY A 399 -6.34 -18.23 -17.64
CA GLY A 399 -5.58 -18.89 -18.71
C GLY A 399 -6.17 -20.22 -19.17
N ARG A 400 -7.20 -20.16 -20.03
CA ARG A 400 -7.89 -21.30 -20.69
C ARG A 400 -7.85 -22.59 -19.87
N ARG A 401 -8.93 -22.84 -19.12
CA ARG A 401 -9.59 -24.16 -19.24
C ARG A 401 -9.71 -24.39 -20.75
N PHE A 402 -8.80 -25.15 -21.37
CA PHE A 402 -9.12 -25.78 -22.63
C PHE A 402 -10.39 -26.55 -22.30
N GLU A 403 -11.52 -26.09 -22.82
CA GLU A 403 -12.72 -26.90 -22.88
C GLU A 403 -12.29 -28.14 -23.66
N PHE A 404 -11.91 -29.19 -22.93
CA PHE A 404 -11.62 -30.50 -23.50
C PHE A 404 -12.77 -30.93 -24.44
N TRP A 405 -13.98 -30.44 -24.18
CA TRP A 405 -15.18 -30.53 -25.00
C TRP A 405 -15.07 -29.91 -26.40
N ALA A 406 -14.40 -28.77 -26.57
CA ALA A 406 -14.25 -28.13 -27.89
C ALA A 406 -13.36 -28.95 -28.85
N ILE A 407 -12.50 -29.84 -28.33
CA ILE A 407 -11.73 -30.81 -29.12
C ILE A 407 -12.46 -32.17 -29.19
N LEU A 408 -13.05 -32.63 -28.08
CA LEU A 408 -13.72 -33.93 -28.02
C LEU A 408 -15.01 -33.99 -28.85
N VAL A 409 -15.78 -32.91 -28.95
CA VAL A 409 -17.04 -32.89 -29.72
C VAL A 409 -16.77 -33.08 -31.22
N PRO A 410 -15.84 -32.34 -31.87
CA PRO A 410 -15.45 -32.62 -33.25
C PRO A 410 -14.91 -34.05 -33.46
N PHE A 411 -14.09 -34.57 -32.53
CA PHE A 411 -13.55 -35.93 -32.62
C PHE A 411 -14.62 -37.01 -32.47
N ALA A 412 -15.57 -36.84 -31.55
CA ALA A 412 -16.69 -37.76 -31.36
C ALA A 412 -17.64 -37.75 -32.57
N LEU A 413 -17.92 -36.56 -33.13
CA LEU A 413 -18.72 -36.42 -34.35
C LEU A 413 -18.00 -37.03 -35.57
N PHE A 414 -16.69 -36.87 -35.68
CA PHE A 414 -15.88 -37.47 -36.72
C PHE A 414 -15.81 -39.00 -36.61
N ALA A 415 -15.63 -39.54 -35.40
CA ALA A 415 -15.66 -40.98 -35.14
C ALA A 415 -17.04 -41.59 -35.44
N LEU A 416 -18.13 -40.89 -35.08
CA LEU A 416 -19.49 -41.30 -35.40
C LEU A 416 -19.73 -41.30 -36.92
N ALA A 417 -19.24 -40.29 -37.64
CA ALA A 417 -19.34 -40.22 -39.10
C ALA A 417 -18.60 -41.39 -39.78
N ILE A 418 -17.38 -41.72 -39.31
CA ILE A 418 -16.63 -42.90 -39.81
C ILE A 418 -17.39 -44.19 -39.51
N TYR A 419 -17.93 -44.36 -38.29
CA TYR A 419 -18.69 -45.54 -37.91
C TYR A 419 -19.95 -45.71 -38.78
N LEU A 420 -20.69 -44.63 -39.03
CA LEU A 420 -21.86 -44.66 -39.91
C LEU A 420 -21.48 -44.98 -41.36
N LEU A 421 -20.40 -44.39 -41.88
CA LEU A 421 -19.89 -44.69 -43.22
C LEU A 421 -19.40 -46.13 -43.35
N TRP A 422 -18.85 -46.73 -42.29
CA TRP A 422 -18.44 -48.13 -42.27
C TRP A 422 -19.62 -49.10 -42.17
N LYS A 423 -20.62 -48.78 -41.33
CA LYS A 423 -21.80 -49.62 -41.08
C LYS A 423 -22.79 -49.65 -42.23
N PHE A 424 -22.86 -48.60 -43.04
CA PHE A 424 -23.80 -48.46 -44.15
C PHE A 424 -23.11 -48.49 -45.54
N ARG A 425 -21.93 -49.10 -45.63
CA ARG A 425 -21.35 -49.43 -46.93
C ARG A 425 -22.19 -50.54 -47.60
N PRO A 426 -22.66 -50.34 -48.85
CA PRO A 426 -23.44 -51.33 -49.59
C PRO A 426 -22.64 -52.58 -49.95
#